data_AF-A0A7J6AHP5-F1
#
_entry.id   AF-A0A7J6AHP5-F1
#
_cell.length_a   1.000
_cell.length_b   1.000
_cell.length_c   1.000
_cell.angle_alpha   90.00
_cell.angle_beta   90.00
_cell.angle_gamma   90.00
#
_symmetry.space_group_name_H-M   'P 1'
#
loop_
_entity.id
_entity.type
_entity.pdbx_description
1 polymer ?
#
loop_
_entity_poly.entity_id
_entity_poly.type
_entity_poly.pdbx_seq_one_letter_code
_entity_poly.pdbx_strand_id
1 'polypeptide(L)'
;MMNSVWDLALGSTPVSNPGAAASRSVHVELTSQQRRLRHLRSIAARNIVNRNHSPLLDTYFTLHLCSGKDRISRDFYKSEVIRDSLNPTWRSLDFAMLPDLWDTSVSCFVVRIWGGREEEYQLLIEWKVNLDGLRYTGQQIRSRCPNEIIFGLNDGYYASDLDQKENSEKNSLLQVDQSSVRNSYSVFSLLRLHTAQKAIKQTQVTVQKIGKEIEEKLRTTAACTERKKERECMQLRIGVLWSEVERQRKALLREREALQKESVLLQKKEEAFSCKHQALDLERETLTDLQKDSTAKRELFLKSSAQLTFRCRQLLSELSYIYPIDTNSQSDFVICGVKLPNSEDFQAKDDGSLAVALGYTAHLVLMISCFLQIPLRYPIIHRGSRSSVRDTITDKLSEKERELEMDHTKRGREAGSRS
;
A
#
# COMPACT_ATOMS: atom_id res chain seq x y z
N MET A 1 -3.88 -43.16 -11.12
CA MET A 1 -4.68 -43.92 -12.09
C MET A 1 -4.56 -43.22 -13.44
N MET A 2 -4.13 -43.99 -14.44
CA MET A 2 -4.07 -43.77 -15.89
C MET A 2 -4.61 -42.45 -16.47
N ASN A 3 -3.71 -41.64 -17.05
CA ASN A 3 -4.05 -40.71 -18.13
C ASN A 3 -3.58 -41.34 -19.45
N SER A 4 -4.52 -41.84 -20.26
CA SER A 4 -4.28 -42.29 -21.63
C SER A 4 -4.59 -41.13 -22.60
N VAL A 5 -3.55 -40.59 -23.21
CA VAL A 5 -3.63 -39.67 -24.35
C VAL A 5 -3.97 -40.51 -25.58
N TRP A 6 -5.06 -40.17 -26.27
CA TRP A 6 -5.41 -40.74 -27.57
C TRP A 6 -4.82 -39.85 -28.67
N ASP A 7 -3.67 -40.23 -29.20
CA ASP A 7 -3.14 -39.68 -30.45
C ASP A 7 -3.81 -40.37 -31.63
N LEU A 8 -4.69 -39.64 -32.34
CA LEU A 8 -5.23 -40.05 -33.64
C LEU A 8 -4.33 -39.50 -34.75
N ALA A 9 -3.45 -40.36 -35.26
CA ALA A 9 -2.69 -40.11 -36.48
C ALA A 9 -3.63 -40.09 -37.69
N LEU A 10 -3.82 -38.91 -38.28
CA LEU A 10 -4.46 -38.74 -39.59
C LEU A 10 -3.44 -39.08 -40.68
N GLY A 11 -3.56 -40.28 -41.24
CA GLY A 11 -2.83 -40.69 -42.44
C GLY A 11 -3.35 -39.94 -43.67
N SER A 12 -2.55 -39.05 -44.24
CA SER A 12 -2.79 -38.41 -45.53
C SER A 12 -2.40 -39.37 -46.66
N THR A 13 -3.38 -39.97 -47.33
CA THR A 13 -3.17 -40.70 -48.59
C THR A 13 -3.22 -39.71 -49.77
N PRO A 14 -2.20 -39.66 -50.64
CA PRO A 14 -2.27 -38.85 -51.84
C PRO A 14 -3.13 -39.58 -52.88
N VAL A 15 -4.31 -39.02 -53.19
CA VAL A 15 -5.10 -39.42 -54.35
C VAL A 15 -4.34 -38.96 -55.60
N SER A 16 -3.62 -39.89 -56.22
CA SER A 16 -3.07 -39.73 -57.55
C SER A 16 -4.22 -39.69 -58.55
N ASN A 17 -4.37 -38.56 -59.24
CA ASN A 17 -5.37 -38.36 -60.28
C ASN A 17 -4.69 -38.70 -61.63
N PRO A 18 -4.92 -39.88 -62.25
CA PRO A 18 -4.28 -40.24 -63.49
C PRO A 18 -5.15 -39.74 -64.64
N GLY A 19 -4.97 -38.47 -65.01
CA GLY A 19 -5.87 -37.84 -65.98
C GLY A 19 -5.48 -36.42 -66.40
N ALA A 20 -4.19 -36.12 -66.48
CA ALA A 20 -3.72 -34.86 -67.05
C ALA A 20 -2.45 -35.09 -67.87
N ALA A 21 -2.52 -36.00 -68.85
CA ALA A 21 -1.66 -35.85 -70.02
C ALA A 21 -2.08 -34.53 -70.67
N ALA A 22 -1.29 -33.47 -70.46
CA ALA A 22 -1.47 -32.20 -71.13
C ALA A 22 -1.47 -32.47 -72.63
N SER A 23 -2.66 -32.48 -73.24
CA SER A 23 -2.77 -32.41 -74.68
C SER A 23 -2.02 -31.16 -75.09
N ARG A 24 -0.86 -31.31 -75.74
CA ARG A 24 -0.15 -30.19 -76.36
C ARG A 24 -1.11 -29.59 -77.38
N SER A 25 -1.83 -28.54 -76.98
CA SER A 25 -2.63 -27.73 -77.88
C SER A 25 -1.66 -27.12 -78.88
N VAL A 26 -1.71 -27.61 -80.10
CA VAL A 26 -0.95 -27.04 -81.21
C VAL A 26 -1.59 -25.70 -81.53
N HIS A 27 -0.80 -24.62 -81.51
CA HIS A 27 -1.27 -23.31 -81.92
C HIS A 27 -1.65 -23.35 -83.40
N VAL A 28 -2.88 -22.94 -83.72
CA VAL A 28 -3.37 -22.75 -85.09
C VAL A 28 -3.82 -21.30 -85.19
N GLU A 29 -3.16 -20.50 -86.03
CA GLU A 29 -3.48 -19.08 -86.19
C GLU A 29 -4.78 -18.93 -87.01
N LEU A 30 -5.93 -18.91 -86.32
CA LEU A 30 -7.24 -18.68 -86.93
C LEU A 30 -7.57 -17.18 -86.88
N THR A 31 -7.93 -16.58 -88.02
CA THR A 31 -8.44 -15.21 -88.08
C THR A 31 -9.74 -15.01 -87.28
N SER A 32 -10.48 -16.10 -87.02
CA SER A 32 -11.70 -16.11 -86.20
C SER A 32 -11.47 -16.49 -84.73
N GLN A 33 -10.23 -16.62 -84.25
CA GLN A 33 -9.95 -17.04 -82.87
C GLN A 33 -10.38 -15.94 -81.88
N GLN A 34 -11.46 -16.16 -81.14
CA GLN A 34 -11.89 -15.25 -80.08
C GLN A 34 -11.14 -15.53 -78.77
N ARG A 35 -10.21 -14.66 -78.39
CA ARG A 35 -9.45 -14.80 -77.14
C ARG A 35 -10.10 -13.99 -76.02
N ARG A 36 -10.44 -14.67 -74.92
CA ARG A 36 -11.12 -14.08 -73.76
C ARG A 36 -10.28 -14.21 -72.50
N LEU A 37 -10.54 -13.38 -71.49
CA LEU A 37 -9.80 -13.35 -70.23
C LEU A 37 -9.75 -14.72 -69.53
N ARG A 38 -10.84 -15.50 -69.56
CA ARG A 38 -10.87 -16.89 -69.05
C ARG A 38 -9.86 -17.86 -69.69
N HIS A 39 -9.28 -17.51 -70.83
CA HIS A 39 -8.25 -18.31 -71.50
C HIS A 39 -6.83 -17.95 -71.05
N LEU A 40 -6.66 -16.86 -70.28
CA LEU A 40 -5.39 -16.47 -69.71
C LEU A 40 -4.99 -17.48 -68.64
N ARG A 41 -3.74 -17.93 -68.68
CA ARG A 41 -3.19 -18.91 -67.74
C ARG A 41 -2.00 -18.37 -67.00
N SER A 42 -1.14 -17.59 -67.62
CA SER A 42 0.01 -17.01 -66.93
C SER A 42 0.37 -15.66 -67.52
N ILE A 43 1.06 -14.87 -66.70
CA ILE A 43 1.68 -13.62 -67.11
C ILE A 43 3.14 -13.71 -66.72
N ALA A 44 4.01 -13.25 -67.60
CA ALA A 44 5.43 -13.08 -67.32
C ALA A 44 5.83 -11.68 -67.78
N ALA A 45 6.81 -11.09 -67.11
CA ALA A 45 7.45 -9.89 -67.60
C ALA A 45 8.94 -10.13 -67.71
N ARG A 46 9.57 -9.53 -68.71
CA ARG A 46 10.98 -9.73 -69.03
C ARG A 46 11.69 -8.39 -69.14
N ASN A 47 12.95 -8.39 -68.73
CA ASN A 47 13.85 -7.23 -68.78
C ASN A 47 13.20 -5.97 -68.20
N ILE A 48 12.60 -6.07 -67.01
CA ILE A 48 11.96 -4.93 -66.34
C ILE A 48 13.03 -3.91 -65.97
N VAL A 49 12.91 -2.67 -66.44
CA VAL A 49 13.87 -1.59 -66.17
C VAL A 49 13.32 -0.68 -65.07
N ASN A 50 14.10 -0.47 -64.00
CA ASN A 50 13.77 0.55 -63.00
C ASN A 50 14.24 1.94 -63.45
N ARG A 51 13.44 2.98 -63.17
CA ARG A 51 13.89 4.38 -63.27
C ARG A 51 14.95 4.74 -62.22
N ASN A 52 15.06 3.98 -61.12
CA ASN A 52 15.93 4.32 -59.98
C ASN A 52 17.28 3.58 -59.95
N HIS A 53 17.79 3.09 -61.08
CA HIS A 53 19.12 2.45 -61.24
C HIS A 53 19.43 1.22 -60.33
N SER A 54 18.47 0.69 -59.57
CA SER A 54 18.63 -0.55 -58.81
C SER A 54 18.60 -1.77 -59.74
N PRO A 55 19.55 -2.73 -59.62
CA PRO A 55 19.72 -3.81 -60.58
C PRO A 55 18.70 -4.95 -60.44
N LEU A 56 17.98 -5.06 -59.32
CA LEU A 56 16.98 -6.11 -59.04
C LEU A 56 15.80 -5.50 -58.27
N LEU A 57 14.58 -5.98 -58.51
CA LEU A 57 13.33 -5.45 -57.92
C LEU A 57 12.42 -6.56 -57.41
N ASP A 58 11.62 -6.23 -56.39
CA ASP A 58 10.46 -7.02 -56.01
C ASP A 58 9.27 -6.58 -56.86
N THR A 59 8.63 -7.52 -57.55
CA THR A 59 7.56 -7.21 -58.53
C THR A 59 6.30 -8.03 -58.31
N TYR A 60 5.15 -7.40 -58.50
CA TYR A 60 3.84 -8.07 -58.56
C TYR A 60 2.96 -7.39 -59.60
N PHE A 61 1.89 -8.05 -60.03
CA PHE A 61 0.92 -7.44 -60.93
C PHE A 61 -0.51 -7.43 -60.35
N THR A 62 -1.31 -6.50 -60.85
CA THR A 62 -2.75 -6.44 -60.62
C THR A 62 -3.49 -6.47 -61.95
N LEU A 63 -4.66 -7.12 -61.96
CA LEU A 63 -5.56 -7.17 -63.11
C LEU A 63 -6.81 -6.34 -62.86
N HIS A 64 -7.20 -5.59 -63.88
CA HIS A 64 -8.34 -4.70 -63.83
C HIS A 64 -9.20 -4.87 -65.08
N LEU A 65 -10.52 -4.78 -64.93
CA LEU A 65 -11.46 -4.76 -66.05
C LEU A 65 -11.60 -3.32 -66.58
N CYS A 66 -11.76 -3.17 -67.89
CA CYS A 66 -12.13 -1.89 -68.51
C CYS A 66 -13.66 -1.78 -68.55
N SER A 67 -14.24 -0.81 -67.84
CA SER A 67 -15.66 -0.51 -67.97
C SER A 67 -15.82 0.82 -68.72
N GLY A 68 -16.22 0.75 -69.99
CA GLY A 68 -16.36 1.94 -70.85
C GLY A 68 -15.03 2.56 -71.30
N LYS A 69 -15.09 3.70 -72.01
CA LYS A 69 -13.96 4.24 -72.78
C LYS A 69 -12.73 4.70 -71.98
N ASP A 70 -12.80 4.89 -70.65
CA ASP A 70 -11.62 5.26 -69.84
C ASP A 70 -11.68 5.00 -68.31
N ARG A 71 -12.62 4.20 -67.80
CA ARG A 71 -12.64 3.85 -66.36
C ARG A 71 -12.08 2.45 -66.10
N ILE A 72 -10.95 2.40 -65.41
CA ILE A 72 -10.31 1.16 -64.94
C ILE A 72 -10.96 0.76 -63.61
N SER A 73 -11.51 -0.45 -63.55
CA SER A 73 -12.14 -0.96 -62.32
C SER A 73 -11.11 -1.18 -61.21
N ARG A 74 -11.59 -1.36 -59.97
CA ARG A 74 -10.76 -1.92 -58.88
C ARG A 74 -10.14 -3.24 -59.33
N ASP A 75 -8.94 -3.53 -58.82
CA ASP A 75 -8.24 -4.79 -59.06
C ASP A 75 -9.13 -5.95 -58.63
N PHE A 76 -9.39 -6.89 -59.56
CA PHE A 76 -10.10 -8.13 -59.24
C PHE A 76 -9.12 -9.26 -58.88
N TYR A 77 -7.84 -9.08 -59.21
CA TYR A 77 -6.78 -10.02 -58.91
C TYR A 77 -5.47 -9.29 -58.62
N LYS A 78 -4.76 -9.76 -57.58
CA LYS A 78 -3.41 -9.34 -57.20
C LYS A 78 -2.53 -10.58 -57.09
N SER A 79 -1.39 -10.57 -57.76
CA SER A 79 -0.45 -11.70 -57.75
C SER A 79 0.40 -11.72 -56.49
N GLU A 80 1.12 -12.82 -56.29
CA GLU A 80 2.26 -12.89 -55.39
C GLU A 80 3.40 -11.95 -55.84
N VAL A 81 4.27 -11.61 -54.89
CA VAL A 81 5.47 -10.80 -55.12
C VAL A 81 6.65 -11.72 -55.46
N ILE A 82 7.29 -11.47 -56.60
CA ILE A 82 8.53 -12.14 -57.00
C ILE A 82 9.69 -11.20 -56.67
N ARG A 83 10.61 -11.68 -55.83
CA ARG A 83 11.73 -10.88 -55.32
C ARG A 83 12.96 -10.96 -56.19
N ASP A 84 13.74 -9.89 -56.16
CA ASP A 84 15.08 -9.79 -56.76
C ASP A 84 15.18 -10.34 -58.20
N SER A 85 14.21 -10.02 -59.07
CA SER A 85 14.19 -10.53 -60.45
C SER A 85 13.71 -9.50 -61.46
N LEU A 86 14.47 -9.36 -62.55
CA LEU A 86 14.09 -8.55 -63.73
C LEU A 86 13.20 -9.31 -64.71
N ASN A 87 12.96 -10.60 -64.44
CA ASN A 87 12.29 -11.52 -65.34
C ASN A 87 11.20 -12.35 -64.62
N PRO A 88 10.27 -11.71 -63.89
CA PRO A 88 9.26 -12.40 -63.10
C PRO A 88 8.33 -13.25 -63.98
N THR A 89 8.03 -14.45 -63.51
CA THR A 89 6.99 -15.34 -64.07
C THR A 89 6.09 -15.77 -62.93
N TRP A 90 4.87 -15.26 -62.92
CA TRP A 90 3.92 -15.50 -61.84
C TRP A 90 3.18 -16.83 -62.01
N ARG A 91 2.60 -17.33 -60.91
CA ARG A 91 1.82 -18.57 -60.88
C ARG A 91 0.65 -18.51 -61.84
N SER A 92 0.20 -19.71 -62.24
CA SER A 92 -0.92 -19.81 -63.16
C SER A 92 -2.22 -19.30 -62.52
N LEU A 93 -2.98 -18.53 -63.29
CA LEU A 93 -4.30 -18.03 -62.93
C LEU A 93 -5.33 -19.16 -63.03
N ASP A 94 -6.08 -19.36 -61.95
CA ASP A 94 -7.25 -20.25 -61.94
C ASP A 94 -8.54 -19.45 -61.75
N PHE A 95 -9.25 -19.24 -62.86
CA PHE A 95 -10.51 -18.51 -62.87
C PHE A 95 -11.67 -19.31 -62.24
N ALA A 96 -11.50 -20.61 -61.92
CA ALA A 96 -12.54 -21.42 -61.27
C ALA A 96 -12.73 -21.07 -59.78
N MET A 97 -11.75 -20.41 -59.16
CA MET A 97 -11.78 -20.01 -57.74
C MET A 97 -12.24 -18.55 -57.55
N LEU A 98 -12.50 -17.84 -58.64
CA LEU A 98 -12.97 -16.45 -58.58
C LEU A 98 -14.51 -16.42 -58.39
N PRO A 99 -15.04 -15.47 -57.59
CA PRO A 99 -16.49 -15.33 -57.43
C PRO A 99 -17.20 -15.13 -58.77
N ASP A 100 -18.38 -15.73 -58.94
CA ASP A 100 -19.24 -15.67 -60.16
C ASP A 100 -19.67 -14.23 -60.60
N LEU A 101 -19.22 -13.19 -59.90
CA LEU A 101 -19.59 -11.79 -60.14
C LEU A 101 -18.83 -11.10 -61.27
N TRP A 102 -17.72 -11.67 -61.76
CA TRP A 102 -16.85 -10.99 -62.73
C TRP A 102 -16.98 -11.58 -64.13
N ASP A 103 -17.17 -10.71 -65.13
CA ASP A 103 -17.29 -11.12 -66.52
C ASP A 103 -15.93 -11.56 -67.10
N THR A 104 -15.64 -12.85 -67.02
CA THR A 104 -14.44 -13.46 -67.59
C THR A 104 -14.51 -13.63 -69.12
N SER A 105 -15.59 -13.15 -69.77
CA SER A 105 -15.78 -13.23 -71.22
C SER A 105 -15.22 -12.06 -72.00
N VAL A 106 -14.63 -11.05 -71.35
CA VAL A 106 -14.03 -9.88 -71.98
C VAL A 106 -12.77 -10.22 -72.81
N SER A 107 -12.53 -9.48 -73.91
CA SER A 107 -11.29 -9.57 -74.72
C SER A 107 -10.24 -8.51 -74.36
N CYS A 108 -10.56 -7.54 -73.52
CA CYS A 108 -9.62 -6.51 -73.08
C CYS A 108 -9.59 -6.35 -71.57
N PHE A 109 -8.41 -6.08 -71.03
CA PHE A 109 -8.16 -5.87 -69.60
C PHE A 109 -6.89 -5.02 -69.40
N VAL A 110 -6.69 -4.47 -68.21
CA VAL A 110 -5.48 -3.72 -67.88
C VAL A 110 -4.62 -4.53 -66.92
N VAL A 111 -3.34 -4.61 -67.25
CA VAL A 111 -2.30 -5.19 -66.40
C VAL A 111 -1.44 -4.05 -65.87
N ARG A 112 -1.27 -3.99 -64.56
CA ARG A 112 -0.32 -3.09 -63.91
C ARG A 112 0.74 -3.92 -63.23
N ILE A 113 2.00 -3.67 -63.57
CA ILE A 113 3.15 -4.26 -62.91
C ILE A 113 3.74 -3.21 -61.98
N TRP A 114 3.76 -3.56 -60.71
CA TRP A 114 4.32 -2.77 -59.63
C TRP A 114 5.69 -3.33 -59.29
N GLY A 115 6.63 -2.47 -58.97
CA GLY A 115 7.90 -2.92 -58.42
C GLY A 115 8.55 -1.90 -57.50
N GLY A 116 9.38 -2.42 -56.60
CA GLY A 116 9.84 -1.67 -55.45
C GLY A 116 10.77 -2.48 -54.56
N ARG A 117 11.08 -1.95 -53.38
CA ARG A 117 11.83 -2.62 -52.31
C ARG A 117 11.22 -2.25 -50.97
N GLU A 118 11.29 -3.15 -49.98
CA GLU A 118 10.88 -2.87 -48.58
C GLU A 118 9.47 -2.24 -48.46
N GLU A 119 8.50 -2.80 -49.21
CA GLU A 119 7.08 -2.38 -49.25
C GLU A 119 6.78 -1.04 -49.95
N GLU A 120 7.78 -0.31 -50.44
CA GLU A 120 7.59 0.87 -51.29
C GLU A 120 7.49 0.47 -52.76
N TYR A 121 6.27 0.26 -53.26
CA TYR A 121 6.01 -0.13 -54.64
C TYR A 121 5.58 1.04 -55.53
N GLN A 122 6.23 1.20 -56.67
CA GLN A 122 5.85 2.14 -57.72
C GLN A 122 5.34 1.41 -58.97
N LEU A 123 4.48 2.06 -59.74
CA LEU A 123 3.98 1.52 -61.00
C LEU A 123 5.09 1.54 -62.04
N LEU A 124 5.49 0.37 -62.53
CA LEU A 124 6.55 0.23 -63.53
C LEU A 124 5.99 0.16 -64.94
N ILE A 125 4.95 -0.65 -65.15
CA ILE A 125 4.32 -0.86 -66.45
C ILE A 125 2.80 -0.85 -66.27
N GLU A 126 2.10 -0.03 -67.04
CA GLU A 126 0.66 -0.11 -67.21
C GLU A 126 0.38 -0.45 -68.67
N TRP A 127 -0.30 -1.57 -68.92
CA TRP A 127 -0.65 -1.98 -70.26
C TRP A 127 -2.14 -2.33 -70.36
N LYS A 128 -2.84 -1.62 -71.25
CA LYS A 128 -4.18 -1.97 -71.72
C LYS A 128 -4.05 -3.03 -72.81
N VAL A 129 -4.30 -4.27 -72.43
CA VAL A 129 -4.13 -5.44 -73.28
C VAL A 129 -5.43 -5.68 -74.04
N ASN A 130 -5.33 -5.75 -75.36
CA ASN A 130 -6.36 -6.34 -76.20
C ASN A 130 -5.89 -7.72 -76.65
N LEU A 131 -6.56 -8.78 -76.20
CA LEU A 131 -6.17 -10.17 -76.46
C LEU A 131 -6.17 -10.51 -77.96
N ASP A 132 -7.00 -9.84 -78.75
CA ASP A 132 -7.11 -10.02 -80.20
C ASP A 132 -5.89 -9.43 -80.94
N GLY A 133 -5.18 -8.48 -80.33
CA GLY A 133 -4.00 -7.83 -80.90
C GLY A 133 -2.66 -8.50 -80.57
N LEU A 134 -2.66 -9.55 -79.74
CA LEU A 134 -1.43 -10.22 -79.31
C LEU A 134 -0.93 -11.23 -80.35
N ARG A 135 0.36 -11.17 -80.69
CA ARG A 135 0.99 -12.12 -81.64
C ARG A 135 1.59 -13.31 -80.91
N TYR A 136 1.55 -14.47 -81.55
CA TYR A 136 2.09 -15.71 -81.01
C TYR A 136 3.62 -15.69 -81.03
N THR A 137 4.25 -15.87 -79.87
CA THR A 137 5.71 -15.83 -79.70
C THR A 137 6.32 -17.23 -79.69
N GLY A 138 5.54 -18.26 -79.31
CA GLY A 138 5.96 -19.66 -79.30
C GLY A 138 5.44 -20.47 -78.11
N GLN A 139 5.86 -21.74 -78.02
CA GLN A 139 5.55 -22.63 -76.88
C GLN A 139 6.44 -22.39 -75.66
N GLN A 140 7.51 -21.60 -75.79
CA GLN A 140 8.44 -21.27 -74.72
C GLN A 140 8.58 -19.76 -74.62
N ILE A 141 8.75 -19.26 -73.39
CA ILE A 141 8.96 -17.84 -73.13
C ILE A 141 10.35 -17.44 -73.65
N ARG A 142 10.40 -16.60 -74.68
CA ARG A 142 11.63 -15.98 -75.19
C ARG A 142 11.50 -14.47 -75.02
N SER A 143 12.55 -13.82 -74.53
CA SER A 143 12.60 -12.36 -74.35
C SER A 143 13.40 -11.75 -75.49
N ARG A 144 12.90 -10.65 -76.08
CA ARG A 144 13.62 -9.90 -77.13
C ARG A 144 13.74 -8.42 -76.81
N CYS A 145 12.86 -7.86 -75.98
CA CYS A 145 12.77 -6.42 -75.71
C CYS A 145 12.86 -6.09 -74.21
N PRO A 146 13.22 -4.84 -73.83
CA PRO A 146 13.05 -4.34 -72.47
C PRO A 146 11.57 -4.11 -72.14
N ASN A 147 11.17 -4.31 -70.88
CA ASN A 147 9.78 -4.16 -70.39
C ASN A 147 8.73 -4.98 -71.17
N GLU A 148 9.10 -6.18 -71.61
CA GLU A 148 8.22 -7.04 -72.40
C GLU A 148 7.30 -7.85 -71.49
N ILE A 149 5.98 -7.72 -71.68
CA ILE A 149 4.98 -8.55 -70.98
C ILE A 149 4.51 -9.66 -71.92
N ILE A 150 4.52 -10.87 -71.41
CA ILE A 150 4.21 -12.10 -72.14
C ILE A 150 3.03 -12.78 -71.46
N PHE A 151 1.99 -13.10 -72.23
CA PHE A 151 0.78 -13.77 -71.78
C PHE A 151 0.80 -15.23 -72.21
N GLY A 152 0.74 -16.14 -71.25
CA GLY A 152 0.47 -17.55 -71.50
C GLY A 152 -1.03 -17.79 -71.59
N LEU A 153 -1.51 -18.17 -72.76
CA LEU A 153 -2.87 -18.67 -72.96
C LEU A 153 -2.82 -20.21 -73.02
N ASN A 154 -4.00 -20.84 -73.14
CA ASN A 154 -4.11 -22.30 -73.22
C ASN A 154 -3.23 -22.93 -74.32
N ASP A 155 -3.01 -22.22 -75.43
CA ASP A 155 -2.31 -22.73 -76.63
C ASP A 155 -0.87 -22.26 -76.81
N GLY A 156 -0.36 -21.40 -75.91
CA GLY A 156 1.05 -20.99 -75.88
C GLY A 156 1.24 -19.54 -75.42
N TYR A 157 2.41 -18.96 -75.72
CA TYR A 157 2.80 -17.63 -75.23
C TYR A 157 2.67 -16.56 -76.31
N TYR A 158 2.20 -15.39 -75.87
CA TYR A 158 1.87 -14.25 -76.71
C TYR A 158 2.46 -12.95 -76.18
N ALA A 159 2.91 -12.08 -77.07
CA ALA A 159 3.48 -10.77 -76.73
C ALA A 159 3.04 -9.69 -77.73
N SER A 160 3.34 -8.43 -77.43
CA SER A 160 3.20 -7.31 -78.38
C SER A 160 4.43 -7.24 -79.26
N ASP A 161 4.23 -7.15 -80.57
CA ASP A 161 5.31 -6.95 -81.54
C ASP A 161 5.52 -5.44 -81.75
N LEU A 162 6.72 -4.93 -81.48
CA LEU A 162 7.07 -3.50 -81.63
C LEU A 162 7.89 -3.22 -82.90
N ASP A 163 8.41 -4.23 -83.60
CA ASP A 163 9.28 -4.05 -84.77
C ASP A 163 8.96 -5.03 -85.91
N GLN A 164 8.13 -4.61 -86.88
CA GLN A 164 8.37 -4.79 -88.33
C GLN A 164 7.21 -4.24 -89.19
N LYS A 165 7.60 -3.61 -90.30
CA LYS A 165 6.75 -3.12 -91.40
C LYS A 165 5.83 -4.21 -91.93
N GLU A 166 4.62 -3.79 -92.29
CA GLU A 166 3.63 -4.55 -93.04
C GLU A 166 4.27 -5.26 -94.24
N ASN A 167 4.25 -6.61 -94.21
CA ASN A 167 4.02 -7.46 -95.39
C ASN A 167 4.03 -8.94 -94.97
N SER A 168 2.84 -9.49 -94.73
CA SER A 168 2.58 -10.90 -95.07
C SER A 168 1.11 -11.06 -95.42
N GLU A 169 0.85 -11.39 -96.68
CA GLU A 169 -0.44 -11.85 -97.17
C GLU A 169 -0.83 -13.11 -96.36
N LYS A 170 -1.91 -13.04 -95.57
CA LYS A 170 -2.39 -14.18 -94.79
C LYS A 170 -3.12 -15.17 -95.72
N ASN A 171 -2.41 -16.23 -96.12
CA ASN A 171 -2.98 -17.37 -96.82
C ASN A 171 -4.16 -17.98 -96.02
N SER A 172 -5.32 -18.08 -96.66
CA SER A 172 -6.61 -18.48 -96.05
C SER A 172 -6.84 -20.00 -95.99
N LEU A 173 -5.78 -20.82 -95.94
CA LEU A 173 -5.88 -22.28 -95.89
C LEU A 173 -5.33 -22.81 -94.56
N LEU A 174 -6.24 -23.29 -93.71
CA LEU A 174 -5.96 -23.81 -92.39
C LEU A 174 -5.71 -25.32 -92.47
N GLN A 175 -4.46 -25.73 -92.26
CA GLN A 175 -4.12 -27.14 -92.10
C GLN A 175 -4.31 -27.52 -90.62
N VAL A 176 -5.39 -28.26 -90.32
CA VAL A 176 -5.70 -28.72 -88.95
C VAL A 176 -5.21 -30.15 -88.79
N ASP A 177 -4.47 -30.43 -87.71
CA ASP A 177 -4.06 -31.78 -87.35
C ASP A 177 -5.29 -32.64 -87.02
N GLN A 178 -5.48 -33.76 -87.73
CA GLN A 178 -6.62 -34.68 -87.55
C GLN A 178 -6.69 -35.25 -86.13
N SER A 179 -5.58 -35.28 -85.39
CA SER A 179 -5.55 -35.72 -83.98
C SER A 179 -6.31 -34.79 -83.02
N SER A 180 -6.56 -33.55 -83.43
CA SER A 180 -7.26 -32.52 -82.63
C SER A 180 -8.79 -32.56 -82.78
N VAL A 181 -9.30 -33.33 -83.74
CA VAL A 181 -10.73 -33.43 -84.06
C VAL A 181 -11.40 -34.38 -83.06
N ARG A 182 -12.23 -33.84 -82.18
CA ARG A 182 -13.04 -34.64 -81.23
C ARG A 182 -14.47 -34.78 -81.72
N ASN A 183 -15.06 -35.95 -81.52
CA ASN A 183 -16.49 -36.17 -81.73
C ASN A 183 -17.30 -35.30 -80.76
N SER A 184 -18.40 -34.73 -81.25
CA SER A 184 -19.35 -33.99 -80.42
C SER A 184 -19.95 -34.92 -79.34
N TYR A 185 -20.30 -34.33 -78.19
CA TYR A 185 -20.91 -35.09 -77.09
C TYR A 185 -22.21 -35.76 -77.53
N SER A 186 -22.42 -37.02 -77.12
CA SER A 186 -23.69 -37.72 -77.32
C SER A 186 -24.76 -37.21 -76.34
N VAL A 187 -26.03 -37.36 -76.69
CA VAL A 187 -27.17 -37.00 -75.82
C VAL A 187 -27.08 -37.68 -74.45
N PHE A 188 -26.59 -38.92 -74.40
CA PHE A 188 -26.38 -39.65 -73.14
C PHE A 188 -25.27 -39.03 -72.27
N SER A 189 -24.17 -38.58 -72.90
CA SER A 189 -23.11 -37.86 -72.20
C SER A 189 -23.61 -36.54 -71.62
N LEU A 190 -24.45 -35.81 -72.36
CA LEU A 190 -25.09 -34.58 -71.88
C LEU A 190 -26.05 -34.83 -70.72
N LEU A 191 -26.84 -35.92 -70.76
CA LEU A 191 -27.75 -36.28 -69.68
C LEU A 191 -26.99 -36.65 -68.39
N ARG A 192 -25.88 -37.40 -68.50
CA ARG A 192 -24.98 -37.70 -67.37
C ARG A 192 -24.41 -36.42 -66.77
N LEU A 193 -23.96 -35.48 -67.61
CA LEU A 193 -23.38 -34.22 -67.17
C LEU A 193 -24.44 -33.35 -66.45
N HIS A 194 -25.65 -33.28 -67.00
CA HIS A 194 -26.78 -32.59 -66.35
C HIS A 194 -27.15 -33.22 -65.01
N THR A 195 -27.13 -34.55 -64.91
CA THR A 195 -27.42 -35.27 -63.65
C THR A 195 -26.34 -35.00 -62.61
N ALA A 196 -25.07 -35.02 -63.00
CA ALA A 196 -23.96 -34.65 -62.12
C ALA A 196 -24.07 -33.19 -61.66
N GLN A 197 -24.42 -32.27 -62.56
CA GLN A 197 -24.65 -30.86 -62.22
C GLN A 197 -25.81 -30.69 -61.22
N LYS A 198 -26.91 -31.45 -61.39
CA LYS A 198 -28.04 -31.45 -60.43
C LYS A 198 -27.62 -31.99 -59.06
N ALA A 199 -26.83 -33.08 -59.03
CA ALA A 199 -26.29 -33.62 -57.78
C ALA A 199 -25.37 -32.62 -57.07
N ILE A 200 -24.49 -31.94 -57.80
CA ILE A 200 -23.61 -30.89 -57.25
C ILE A 200 -24.44 -29.75 -56.65
N LYS A 201 -25.45 -29.26 -57.37
CA LYS A 201 -26.34 -28.20 -56.86
C LYS A 201 -27.08 -28.64 -55.61
N GLN A 202 -27.58 -29.88 -55.56
CA GLN A 202 -28.27 -30.40 -54.39
C GLN A 202 -27.33 -30.48 -53.17
N THR A 203 -26.12 -31.00 -53.35
CA THR A 203 -25.11 -31.08 -52.29
C THR A 203 -24.73 -29.69 -51.78
N GLN A 204 -24.60 -28.70 -52.68
CA GLN A 204 -24.30 -27.32 -52.31
C GLN A 204 -25.40 -26.71 -51.43
N VAL A 205 -26.67 -26.95 -51.75
CA VAL A 205 -27.81 -26.49 -50.92
C VAL A 205 -27.81 -27.18 -49.55
N THR A 206 -27.54 -28.49 -49.49
CA THR A 206 -27.47 -29.19 -48.20
C THR A 206 -26.32 -28.71 -47.32
N VAL A 207 -25.15 -28.44 -47.91
CA VAL A 207 -23.99 -27.89 -47.19
C VAL A 207 -24.33 -26.50 -46.63
N GLN A 208 -25.00 -25.65 -47.40
CA GLN A 208 -25.47 -24.34 -46.91
C GLN A 208 -26.47 -24.47 -45.77
N LYS A 209 -27.42 -25.42 -45.84
CA LYS A 209 -28.41 -25.65 -44.78
C LYS A 209 -27.73 -26.13 -43.49
N ILE A 210 -26.84 -27.11 -43.58
CA ILE A 210 -26.07 -27.63 -42.44
C ILE A 210 -25.19 -26.51 -41.86
N GLY A 211 -24.55 -25.70 -42.71
CA GLY A 211 -23.76 -24.55 -42.28
C GLY A 211 -24.56 -23.57 -41.43
N LYS A 212 -25.79 -23.23 -41.83
CA LYS A 212 -26.69 -22.37 -41.05
C LYS A 212 -27.07 -23.00 -39.71
N GLU A 213 -27.37 -24.29 -39.69
CA GLU A 213 -27.74 -25.01 -38.46
C GLU A 213 -26.56 -25.08 -37.48
N ILE A 214 -25.35 -25.33 -37.97
CA ILE A 214 -24.12 -25.29 -37.17
C ILE A 214 -23.92 -23.88 -36.59
N GLU A 215 -24.08 -22.83 -37.40
CA GLU A 215 -23.92 -21.45 -36.94
C GLU A 215 -24.93 -21.10 -35.83
N GLU A 216 -26.18 -21.54 -35.96
CA GLU A 216 -27.21 -21.32 -34.94
C GLU A 216 -26.92 -22.10 -33.64
N LYS A 217 -26.45 -23.35 -33.74
CA LYS A 217 -26.02 -24.11 -32.56
C LYS A 217 -24.80 -23.52 -31.88
N LEU A 218 -23.84 -23.01 -32.65
CA LEU A 218 -22.68 -22.31 -32.09
C LEU A 218 -23.11 -21.03 -31.37
N ARG A 219 -24.02 -20.26 -31.98
CA ARG A 219 -24.57 -19.02 -31.39
C ARG A 219 -25.29 -19.28 -30.07
N THR A 220 -26.16 -20.28 -30.04
CA THR A 220 -26.91 -20.67 -28.83
C THR A 220 -25.99 -21.24 -27.75
N THR A 221 -24.98 -22.03 -28.13
CA THR A 221 -23.96 -22.54 -27.21
C THR A 221 -23.16 -21.39 -26.60
N ALA A 222 -22.72 -20.41 -27.41
CA ALA A 222 -22.03 -19.22 -26.92
C ALA A 222 -22.89 -18.40 -25.94
N ALA A 223 -24.18 -18.22 -26.23
CA ALA A 223 -25.09 -17.53 -25.31
C ALA A 223 -25.34 -18.32 -24.00
N CYS A 224 -25.29 -19.66 -24.07
CA CYS A 224 -25.41 -20.51 -22.88
C CYS A 224 -24.14 -20.46 -22.02
N THR A 225 -22.96 -20.54 -22.64
CA THR A 225 -21.68 -20.46 -21.94
C THR A 225 -21.50 -19.11 -21.26
N GLU A 226 -21.93 -18.01 -21.89
CA GLU A 226 -21.83 -16.68 -21.28
C GLU A 226 -22.72 -16.55 -20.03
N ARG A 227 -23.98 -16.98 -20.10
CA ARG A 227 -24.86 -17.02 -18.91
C ARG A 227 -24.32 -17.92 -17.80
N LYS A 228 -23.62 -19.02 -18.16
CA LYS A 228 -22.98 -19.91 -17.18
C LYS A 228 -21.81 -19.21 -16.48
N LYS A 229 -20.97 -18.49 -17.24
CA LYS A 229 -19.89 -17.66 -16.67
C LYS A 229 -20.43 -16.58 -15.74
N GLU A 230 -21.49 -15.87 -16.15
CA GLU A 230 -22.13 -14.85 -15.31
C GLU A 230 -22.63 -15.45 -13.98
N ARG A 231 -23.28 -16.62 -14.03
CA ARG A 231 -23.74 -17.33 -12.83
C ARG A 231 -22.58 -17.72 -11.93
N GLU A 232 -21.52 -18.31 -12.46
CA GLU A 232 -20.33 -18.71 -11.69
C GLU A 232 -19.65 -17.47 -11.07
N CYS A 233 -19.55 -16.37 -11.81
CA CYS A 233 -19.03 -15.09 -11.31
C CYS A 233 -19.87 -14.57 -10.12
N MET A 234 -21.20 -14.59 -10.25
CA MET A 234 -22.10 -14.19 -9.16
C MET A 234 -21.97 -15.11 -7.94
N GLN A 235 -21.86 -16.42 -8.14
CA GLN A 235 -21.67 -17.39 -7.05
C GLN A 235 -20.35 -17.15 -6.30
N LEU A 236 -19.26 -16.90 -7.02
CA LEU A 236 -17.98 -16.51 -6.42
C LEU A 236 -18.10 -15.20 -5.65
N ARG A 237 -18.79 -14.20 -6.21
CA ARG A 237 -19.04 -12.92 -5.53
C ARG A 237 -19.81 -13.11 -4.24
N ILE A 238 -20.86 -13.92 -4.25
CA ILE A 238 -21.63 -14.28 -3.06
C ILE A 238 -20.73 -14.95 -2.01
N GLY A 239 -19.87 -15.89 -2.41
CA GLY A 239 -18.92 -16.55 -1.50
C GLY A 239 -17.94 -15.58 -0.84
N VAL A 240 -17.41 -14.63 -1.61
CA VAL A 240 -16.52 -13.57 -1.09
C VAL A 240 -17.28 -12.67 -0.10
N LEU A 241 -18.51 -12.27 -0.43
CA LEU A 241 -19.33 -11.44 0.46
C LEU A 241 -19.65 -12.17 1.77
N TRP A 242 -20.00 -13.45 1.73
CA TRP A 242 -20.21 -14.26 2.94
C TRP A 242 -18.95 -14.34 3.82
N SER A 243 -17.80 -14.56 3.19
CA SER A 243 -16.50 -14.60 3.89
C SER A 243 -16.20 -13.27 4.57
N GLU A 244 -16.50 -12.16 3.90
CA GLU A 244 -16.32 -10.81 4.42
C GLU A 244 -17.28 -10.50 5.58
N VAL A 245 -18.55 -10.89 5.47
CA VAL A 245 -19.53 -10.75 6.56
C VAL A 245 -19.08 -11.54 7.79
N GLU A 246 -18.61 -12.77 7.61
CA GLU A 246 -18.13 -13.59 8.71
C GLU A 246 -16.86 -13.00 9.36
N ARG A 247 -15.95 -12.45 8.55
CA ARG A 247 -14.77 -11.72 9.03
C ARG A 247 -15.17 -10.51 9.88
N GLN A 248 -16.13 -9.71 9.41
CA GLN A 248 -16.63 -8.53 10.12
C GLN A 248 -17.33 -8.90 11.42
N ARG A 249 -18.16 -9.94 11.43
CA ARG A 249 -18.80 -10.45 12.66
C ARG A 249 -17.78 -10.85 13.71
N LYS A 250 -16.72 -11.57 13.30
CA LYS A 250 -15.63 -11.96 14.21
C LYS A 250 -14.84 -10.75 14.71
N ALA A 251 -14.60 -9.73 13.88
CA ALA A 251 -13.94 -8.50 14.30
C ALA A 251 -14.78 -7.74 15.33
N LEU A 252 -16.07 -7.54 15.04
CA LEU A 252 -17.02 -6.88 15.93
C LEU A 252 -17.12 -7.59 17.29
N LEU A 253 -17.17 -8.92 17.30
CA LEU A 253 -17.24 -9.69 18.54
C LEU A 253 -16.00 -9.44 19.43
N ARG A 254 -14.80 -9.45 18.84
CA ARG A 254 -13.55 -9.16 19.58
C ARG A 254 -13.53 -7.74 20.13
N GLU A 255 -13.99 -6.77 19.35
CA GLU A 255 -14.08 -5.37 19.79
C GLU A 255 -15.08 -5.21 20.94
N ARG A 256 -16.23 -5.89 20.87
CA ARG A 256 -17.22 -5.90 21.94
C ARG A 256 -16.69 -6.54 23.22
N GLU A 257 -15.96 -7.66 23.10
CA GLU A 257 -15.30 -8.29 24.24
C GLU A 257 -14.20 -7.40 24.85
N ALA A 258 -13.44 -6.68 24.04
CA ALA A 258 -12.43 -5.74 24.50
C ALA A 258 -13.07 -4.56 25.26
N LEU A 259 -14.11 -3.94 24.69
CA LEU A 259 -14.88 -2.88 25.34
C LEU A 259 -15.50 -3.36 26.65
N GLN A 260 -16.05 -4.57 26.69
CA GLN A 260 -16.63 -5.11 27.92
C GLN A 260 -15.57 -5.34 29.01
N LYS A 261 -14.38 -5.83 28.64
CA LYS A 261 -13.25 -5.97 29.58
C LYS A 261 -12.79 -4.61 30.11
N GLU A 262 -12.68 -3.61 29.24
CA GLU A 262 -12.30 -2.26 29.61
C GLU A 262 -13.35 -1.62 30.54
N SER A 263 -14.64 -1.74 30.22
CA SER A 263 -15.74 -1.25 31.05
C SER A 263 -15.71 -1.86 32.45
N VAL A 264 -15.48 -3.17 32.58
CA VAL A 264 -15.37 -3.84 33.89
C VAL A 264 -14.15 -3.34 34.66
N LEU A 265 -13.03 -3.10 33.98
CA LEU A 265 -11.81 -2.58 34.61
C LEU A 265 -12.01 -1.14 35.10
N LEU A 266 -12.66 -0.29 34.29
CA LEU A 266 -12.99 1.08 34.66
C LEU A 266 -13.94 1.12 35.85
N GLN A 267 -14.98 0.28 35.86
CA GLN A 267 -15.89 0.18 37.00
C GLN A 267 -15.16 -0.20 38.29
N LYS A 268 -14.27 -1.21 38.24
CA LYS A 268 -13.45 -1.58 39.41
C LYS A 268 -12.54 -0.44 39.89
N LYS A 269 -11.98 0.33 38.96
CA LYS A 269 -11.17 1.50 39.30
C LYS A 269 -12.02 2.60 39.94
N GLU A 270 -13.20 2.86 39.41
CA GLU A 270 -14.16 3.83 39.95
C GLU A 270 -14.57 3.45 41.37
N GLU A 271 -14.93 2.18 41.60
CA GLU A 271 -15.24 1.66 42.94
C GLU A 271 -14.05 1.82 43.90
N ALA A 272 -12.83 1.47 43.46
CA ALA A 272 -11.63 1.64 44.28
C ALA A 272 -11.32 3.12 44.60
N PHE A 273 -11.49 4.03 43.64
CA PHE A 273 -11.33 5.46 43.85
C PHE A 273 -12.39 6.02 44.79
N SER A 274 -13.65 5.60 44.65
CA SER A 274 -14.74 5.99 45.54
C SER A 274 -14.46 5.57 46.98
N CYS A 275 -14.07 4.31 47.21
CA CYS A 275 -13.70 3.83 48.54
C CYS A 275 -12.52 4.62 49.14
N LYS A 276 -11.50 4.90 48.33
CA LYS A 276 -10.34 5.68 48.78
C LYS A 276 -10.71 7.13 49.10
N HIS A 277 -11.59 7.74 48.31
CA HIS A 277 -12.06 9.09 48.54
C HIS A 277 -12.82 9.19 49.87
N GLN A 278 -13.77 8.26 50.11
CA GLN A 278 -14.50 8.18 51.38
C GLN A 278 -13.56 8.00 52.58
N ALA A 279 -12.54 7.14 52.46
CA ALA A 279 -11.55 6.94 53.52
C ALA A 279 -10.75 8.23 53.81
N LEU A 280 -10.34 8.96 52.77
CA LEU A 280 -9.62 10.23 52.92
C LEU A 280 -10.49 11.33 53.50
N ASP A 281 -11.79 11.36 53.17
CA ASP A 281 -12.72 12.33 53.76
C ASP A 281 -12.90 12.08 55.26
N LEU A 282 -13.04 10.81 55.66
CA LEU A 282 -13.07 10.43 57.08
C LEU A 282 -11.76 10.79 57.79
N GLU A 283 -10.61 10.51 57.18
CA GLU A 283 -9.30 10.88 57.74
C GLU A 283 -9.19 12.40 57.88
N ARG A 284 -9.62 13.18 56.88
CA ARG A 284 -9.66 14.64 56.94
C ARG A 284 -10.51 15.11 58.11
N GLU A 285 -11.72 14.56 58.29
CA GLU A 285 -12.60 14.90 59.41
C GLU A 285 -11.90 14.63 60.76
N THR A 286 -11.34 13.43 60.95
CA THR A 286 -10.61 13.09 62.18
C THR A 286 -9.41 14.02 62.45
N LEU A 287 -8.67 14.41 61.42
CA LEU A 287 -7.56 15.36 61.55
C LEU A 287 -8.06 16.75 61.95
N THR A 288 -9.18 17.20 61.38
CA THR A 288 -9.76 18.50 61.76
C THR A 288 -10.22 18.52 63.21
N ASP A 289 -10.76 17.41 63.72
CA ASP A 289 -11.16 17.30 65.12
C ASP A 289 -9.96 17.24 66.06
N LEU A 290 -8.91 16.48 65.70
CA LEU A 290 -7.67 16.45 66.46
C LEU A 290 -6.99 17.83 66.50
N GLN A 291 -7.05 18.59 65.39
CA GLN A 291 -6.55 19.95 65.35
C GLN A 291 -7.33 20.86 66.31
N LYS A 292 -8.67 20.80 66.32
CA LYS A 292 -9.51 21.55 67.27
C LYS A 292 -9.15 21.20 68.71
N ASP A 293 -9.03 19.91 69.04
CA ASP A 293 -8.65 19.45 70.37
C ASP A 293 -7.26 19.94 70.79
N SER A 294 -6.30 19.90 69.87
CA SER A 294 -4.94 20.42 70.11
C SER A 294 -4.97 21.93 70.39
N THR A 295 -5.73 22.68 69.59
CA THR A 295 -5.89 24.13 69.81
C THR A 295 -6.57 24.43 71.14
N ALA A 296 -7.62 23.69 71.52
CA ALA A 296 -8.30 23.85 72.81
C ALA A 296 -7.37 23.54 73.99
N LYS A 297 -6.58 22.46 73.92
CA LYS A 297 -5.57 22.11 74.94
C LYS A 297 -4.48 23.18 75.05
N ARG A 298 -4.02 23.72 73.93
CA ARG A 298 -3.04 24.83 73.87
C ARG A 298 -3.58 26.08 74.57
N GLU A 299 -4.82 26.46 74.26
CA GLU A 299 -5.49 27.61 74.89
C GLU A 299 -5.66 27.42 76.39
N LEU A 300 -6.11 26.24 76.82
CA LEU A 300 -6.26 25.90 78.23
C LEU A 300 -4.91 25.97 78.95
N PHE A 301 -3.84 25.43 78.36
CA PHE A 301 -2.49 25.51 78.91
C PHE A 301 -2.03 26.96 79.08
N LEU A 302 -2.20 27.80 78.05
CA LEU A 302 -1.82 29.21 78.10
C LEU A 302 -2.60 29.96 79.19
N LYS A 303 -3.91 29.70 79.31
CA LYS A 303 -4.76 30.28 80.34
C LYS A 303 -4.30 29.88 81.74
N SER A 304 -4.08 28.58 81.98
CA SER A 304 -3.61 28.08 83.26
C SER A 304 -2.21 28.58 83.61
N SER A 305 -1.30 28.67 82.64
CA SER A 305 0.05 29.22 82.81
C SER A 305 0.03 30.71 83.17
N ALA A 306 -0.83 31.50 82.51
CA ALA A 306 -1.02 32.91 82.85
C ALA A 306 -1.61 33.08 84.25
N GLN A 307 -2.60 32.26 84.63
CA GLN A 307 -3.18 32.25 85.98
C GLN A 307 -2.14 31.88 87.05
N LEU A 308 -1.32 30.86 86.79
CA LEU A 308 -0.22 30.46 87.68
C LEU A 308 0.76 31.63 87.85
N THR A 309 1.22 32.21 86.74
CA THR A 309 2.16 33.36 86.75
C THR A 309 1.60 34.53 87.53
N PHE A 310 0.32 34.86 87.35
CA PHE A 310 -0.37 35.90 88.10
C PHE A 310 -0.41 35.59 89.59
N ARG A 311 -0.77 34.35 89.97
CA ARG A 311 -0.82 33.93 91.38
C ARG A 311 0.56 33.96 92.03
N CYS A 312 1.60 33.51 91.33
CA CYS A 312 2.99 33.61 91.79
C CYS A 312 3.37 35.06 92.07
N ARG A 313 3.05 36.00 91.16
CA ARG A 313 3.30 37.44 91.39
C ARG A 313 2.56 37.98 92.62
N GLN A 314 1.30 37.60 92.81
CA GLN A 314 0.55 37.99 94.01
C GLN A 314 1.23 37.46 95.28
N LEU A 315 1.57 36.17 95.32
CA LEU A 315 2.25 35.57 96.47
C LEU A 315 3.60 36.24 96.78
N LEU A 316 4.37 36.59 95.76
CA LEU A 316 5.62 37.34 95.92
C LEU A 316 5.37 38.76 96.46
N SER A 317 4.30 39.41 96.02
CA SER A 317 3.90 40.72 96.57
C SER A 317 3.53 40.60 98.04
N GLU A 318 2.73 39.59 98.44
CA GLU A 318 2.39 39.33 99.84
C GLU A 318 3.63 39.04 100.69
N LEU A 319 4.60 38.32 100.13
CA LEU A 319 5.85 37.99 100.81
C LEU A 319 6.68 39.24 101.14
N SER A 320 6.61 40.29 100.32
CA SER A 320 7.23 41.59 100.60
C SER A 320 6.66 42.27 101.85
N TYR A 321 5.42 41.98 102.24
CA TYR A 321 4.84 42.50 103.49
C TYR A 321 5.29 41.68 104.71
N ILE A 322 5.51 40.38 104.55
CA ILE A 322 5.97 39.48 105.63
C ILE A 322 7.45 39.71 105.94
N TYR A 323 8.27 39.93 104.90
CA TYR A 323 9.70 40.19 105.00
C TYR A 323 10.04 41.57 104.42
N PRO A 324 9.69 42.68 105.12
CA PRO A 324 10.03 44.01 104.64
C PRO A 324 11.55 44.17 104.61
N ILE A 325 12.05 44.67 103.48
CA ILE A 325 13.46 45.03 103.28
C ILE A 325 13.53 46.53 103.10
N ASP A 326 14.06 47.23 104.10
CA ASP A 326 14.18 48.68 104.12
C ASP A 326 15.64 49.11 104.02
N THR A 327 15.87 50.31 103.50
CA THR A 327 17.19 50.94 103.50
C THR A 327 17.17 52.13 104.45
N ASN A 328 18.10 52.16 105.40
CA ASN A 328 18.25 53.31 106.28
C ASN A 328 19.20 54.35 105.65
N SER A 329 19.14 55.59 106.14
CA SER A 329 19.83 56.80 105.63
C SER A 329 21.37 56.71 105.50
N GLN A 330 21.99 55.59 105.88
CA GLN A 330 23.44 55.32 105.82
C GLN A 330 23.79 54.06 104.98
N SER A 331 23.00 53.73 103.95
CA SER A 331 23.27 52.59 103.04
C SER A 331 23.28 51.20 103.71
N ASP A 332 22.69 51.08 104.89
CA ASP A 332 22.51 49.81 105.59
C ASP A 332 21.15 49.19 105.23
N PHE A 333 21.16 47.89 104.89
CA PHE A 333 19.95 47.12 104.62
C PHE A 333 19.39 46.53 105.92
N VAL A 334 18.07 46.50 106.06
CA VAL A 334 17.36 45.93 107.22
C VAL A 334 16.27 44.99 106.73
N ILE A 335 16.22 43.76 107.26
CA ILE A 335 15.17 42.79 106.99
C ILE A 335 14.38 42.51 108.28
N CYS A 336 13.05 42.67 108.24
CA CYS A 336 12.17 42.52 109.42
C CYS A 336 12.64 43.32 110.66
N GLY A 337 13.19 44.51 110.45
CA GLY A 337 13.74 45.35 111.53
C GLY A 337 15.14 44.96 112.04
N VAL A 338 15.77 43.91 111.47
CA VAL A 338 17.12 43.46 111.83
C VAL A 338 18.13 43.87 110.76
N LYS A 339 19.23 44.48 111.19
CA LYS A 339 20.28 45.00 110.30
C LYS A 339 21.03 43.86 109.60
N LEU A 340 21.06 43.88 108.27
CA LEU A 340 21.86 42.98 107.43
C LEU A 340 23.06 43.77 106.86
N PRO A 341 24.24 43.68 107.47
CA PRO A 341 25.44 44.37 107.00
C PRO A 341 25.95 43.79 105.68
N ASN A 342 26.71 44.60 104.93
CA ASN A 342 27.43 44.15 103.74
C ASN A 342 28.49 43.11 104.13
N SER A 343 28.86 42.24 103.18
CA SER A 343 29.69 41.08 103.45
C SER A 343 31.11 41.36 103.95
N GLU A 344 31.56 42.61 103.83
CA GLU A 344 32.87 43.08 104.29
C GLU A 344 32.88 43.46 105.78
N ASP A 345 31.70 43.71 106.39
CA ASP A 345 31.54 44.20 107.77
C ASP A 345 30.99 43.15 108.75
N PHE A 346 30.93 41.86 108.36
CA PHE A 346 30.39 40.79 109.21
C PHE A 346 31.18 40.57 110.51
N GLN A 347 32.45 40.99 110.57
CA GLN A 347 33.32 40.76 111.73
C GLN A 347 33.10 41.76 112.89
N ALA A 348 32.36 42.86 112.67
CA ALA A 348 32.31 44.00 113.60
C ALA A 348 30.97 44.17 114.37
N LYS A 349 30.02 43.22 114.29
CA LYS A 349 28.69 43.33 114.90
C LYS A 349 28.23 42.04 115.59
N ASP A 350 27.14 42.15 116.35
CA ASP A 350 26.50 41.07 117.12
C ASP A 350 26.12 39.85 116.25
N ASP A 351 26.81 38.73 116.47
CA ASP A 351 26.64 37.45 115.76
C ASP A 351 25.19 36.95 115.83
N GLY A 352 24.48 37.20 116.95
CA GLY A 352 23.10 36.77 117.14
C GLY A 352 22.12 37.49 116.21
N SER A 353 22.20 38.81 116.13
CA SER A 353 21.37 39.62 115.23
C SER A 353 21.64 39.31 113.75
N LEU A 354 22.91 39.07 113.39
CA LEU A 354 23.31 38.69 112.04
C LEU A 354 22.75 37.32 111.62
N ALA A 355 22.85 36.31 112.49
CA ALA A 355 22.32 34.98 112.24
C ALA A 355 20.78 34.99 112.05
N VAL A 356 20.06 35.82 112.79
CA VAL A 356 18.60 36.02 112.63
C VAL A 356 18.27 36.66 111.28
N ALA A 357 19.00 37.71 110.88
CA ALA A 357 18.80 38.37 109.57
C ALA A 357 19.09 37.42 108.39
N LEU A 358 20.14 36.60 108.49
CA LEU A 358 20.45 35.56 107.50
C LEU A 358 19.40 34.45 107.50
N GLY A 359 18.84 34.10 108.66
CA GLY A 359 17.72 33.17 108.80
C GLY A 359 16.44 33.64 108.08
N TYR A 360 16.09 34.93 108.21
CA TYR A 360 14.98 35.53 107.47
C TYR A 360 15.25 35.56 105.97
N THR A 361 16.47 35.91 105.56
CA THR A 361 16.87 35.92 104.15
C THR A 361 16.81 34.51 103.54
N ALA A 362 17.29 33.49 104.27
CA ALA A 362 17.24 32.09 103.87
C ALA A 362 15.80 31.61 103.67
N HIS A 363 14.90 31.97 104.59
CA HIS A 363 13.49 31.62 104.48
C HIS A 363 12.80 32.35 103.32
N LEU A 364 13.09 33.64 103.13
CA LEU A 364 12.59 34.43 102.01
C LEU A 364 12.98 33.80 100.67
N VAL A 365 14.25 33.46 100.46
CA VAL A 365 14.74 32.81 99.24
C VAL A 365 14.10 31.43 99.05
N LEU A 366 13.93 30.65 100.13
CA LEU A 366 13.25 29.36 100.08
C LEU A 366 11.79 29.52 99.64
N MET A 367 11.04 30.49 100.19
CA MET A 367 9.65 30.75 99.82
C MET A 367 9.51 31.25 98.38
N ILE A 368 10.41 32.12 97.91
CA ILE A 368 10.45 32.56 96.51
C ILE A 368 10.66 31.38 95.57
N SER A 369 11.59 30.49 95.90
CA SER A 369 11.84 29.25 95.14
C SER A 369 10.59 28.35 95.11
N CYS A 370 9.92 28.15 96.25
CA CYS A 370 8.69 27.37 96.34
C CYS A 370 7.57 27.97 95.47
N PHE A 371 7.36 29.29 95.51
CA PHE A 371 6.31 29.95 94.74
C PHE A 371 6.59 30.01 93.25
N LEU A 372 7.85 30.18 92.84
CA LEU A 372 8.25 30.11 91.43
C LEU A 372 8.39 28.67 90.91
N GLN A 373 8.31 27.68 91.79
CA GLN A 373 8.60 26.27 91.49
C GLN A 373 9.96 26.06 90.81
N ILE A 374 10.95 26.88 91.18
CA ILE A 374 12.32 26.79 90.67
C ILE A 374 13.17 26.06 91.72
N PRO A 375 13.73 24.89 91.42
CA PRO A 375 14.59 24.19 92.37
C PRO A 375 15.88 24.99 92.61
N LEU A 376 16.23 25.19 93.89
CA LEU A 376 17.50 25.83 94.25
C LEU A 376 18.66 24.88 93.98
N ARG A 377 19.69 25.38 93.30
CA ARG A 377 20.95 24.64 93.08
C ARG A 377 21.60 24.21 94.40
N TYR A 378 21.46 25.04 95.42
CA TYR A 378 21.87 24.75 96.78
C TYR A 378 20.63 24.74 97.70
N PRO A 379 20.12 23.57 98.10
CA PRO A 379 18.93 23.49 98.94
C PRO A 379 19.13 24.20 100.27
N ILE A 380 18.18 25.05 100.65
CA ILE A 380 18.18 25.77 101.93
C ILE A 380 17.39 24.95 102.95
N ILE A 381 18.03 24.66 104.09
CA ILE A 381 17.39 24.06 105.26
C ILE A 381 17.13 25.20 106.25
N HIS A 382 15.90 25.69 106.24
CA HIS A 382 15.53 26.77 107.16
C HIS A 382 15.41 26.25 108.59
N ARG A 383 16.16 26.86 109.52
CA ARG A 383 16.12 26.59 110.97
C ARG A 383 16.23 27.88 111.78
N GLY A 384 15.47 28.92 111.41
CA GLY A 384 15.57 30.24 112.04
C GLY A 384 16.99 30.81 111.93
N SER A 385 17.57 31.23 113.06
CA SER A 385 18.95 31.75 113.13
C SER A 385 20.04 30.72 112.81
N ARG A 386 19.70 29.42 112.75
CA ARG A 386 20.64 28.33 112.44
C ARG A 386 20.40 27.73 111.05
N SER A 387 19.87 28.53 110.13
CA SER A 387 19.60 28.08 108.76
C SER A 387 20.89 27.64 108.08
N SER A 388 20.83 26.58 107.26
CA SER A 388 21.98 26.03 106.56
C SER A 388 21.70 25.84 105.07
N VAL A 389 22.76 25.86 104.27
CA VAL A 389 22.71 25.59 102.83
C VAL A 389 23.43 24.28 102.56
N ARG A 390 22.81 23.40 101.78
CA ARG A 390 23.43 22.15 101.38
C ARG A 390 24.15 22.28 100.04
N ASP A 391 25.44 21.96 100.01
CA ASP A 391 26.20 21.76 98.78
C ASP A 391 25.97 20.36 98.23
N THR A 392 25.27 20.29 97.10
CA THR A 392 24.98 19.07 96.36
C THR A 392 25.82 18.93 95.08
N ILE A 393 26.68 19.91 94.78
CA ILE A 393 27.43 20.01 93.51
C ILE A 393 28.89 19.59 93.71
N THR A 394 29.47 19.87 94.88
CA THR A 394 30.86 19.54 95.17
C THR A 394 31.00 18.09 95.64
N ASP A 395 31.51 17.22 94.77
CA ASP A 395 31.57 15.76 94.98
C ASP A 395 32.59 15.31 96.05
N LYS A 396 33.56 16.18 96.39
CA LYS A 396 34.66 15.89 97.31
C LYS A 396 34.35 16.16 98.80
N LEU A 397 33.15 16.63 99.13
CA LEU A 397 32.75 16.95 100.51
C LEU A 397 32.08 15.75 101.21
N SER A 398 32.46 15.50 102.46
CA SER A 398 31.78 14.54 103.36
C SER A 398 30.36 15.00 103.72
N GLU A 399 29.44 14.10 104.09
CA GLU A 399 28.03 14.43 104.41
C GLU A 399 27.87 15.57 105.43
N LYS A 400 28.80 15.69 106.40
CA LYS A 400 28.81 16.76 107.40
C LYS A 400 29.35 18.09 106.88
N GLU A 401 30.21 18.07 105.87
CA GLU A 401 30.82 19.25 105.24
C GLU A 401 29.94 19.84 104.14
N ARG A 402 28.94 19.07 103.69
CA ARG A 402 27.95 19.50 102.71
C ARG A 402 26.93 20.48 103.30
N GLU A 403 26.72 20.52 104.62
CA GLU A 403 25.82 21.49 105.26
C GLU A 403 26.59 22.70 105.78
N LEU A 404 26.43 23.84 105.11
CA LEU A 404 27.05 25.10 105.47
C LEU A 404 26.08 25.90 106.36
N GLU A 405 26.36 26.00 107.66
CA GLU A 405 25.64 26.89 108.57
C GLU A 405 25.80 28.35 108.10
N MET A 406 24.71 29.12 108.04
CA MET A 406 24.73 30.55 107.68
C MET A 406 25.13 31.47 108.86
N ASP A 407 25.51 30.90 110.01
CA ASP A 407 25.98 31.67 111.15
C ASP A 407 27.52 31.86 111.09
N HIS A 408 28.00 33.06 111.42
CA HIS A 408 29.43 33.43 111.34
C HIS A 408 30.31 32.74 112.39
N THR A 409 29.70 32.08 113.38
CA THR A 409 30.36 31.59 114.59
C THR A 409 31.40 30.47 114.36
N LYS A 410 31.63 29.94 113.13
CA LYS A 410 32.48 28.73 112.95
C LYS A 410 33.49 28.68 111.80
N ARG A 411 33.66 29.68 110.94
CA ARG A 411 34.65 29.59 109.83
C ARG A 411 36.10 29.91 110.21
N GLY A 412 36.39 30.21 111.49
CA GLY A 412 37.73 30.60 111.95
C GLY A 412 38.61 29.50 112.56
N ARG A 413 38.20 28.23 112.60
CA ARG A 413 38.95 27.18 113.35
C ARG A 413 39.57 26.04 112.55
N GLU A 414 39.44 25.96 111.23
CA GLU A 414 39.93 24.78 110.46
C GLU A 414 40.91 25.09 109.31
N ALA A 415 41.41 26.32 109.18
CA ALA A 415 42.53 26.62 108.28
C ALA A 415 43.86 26.62 109.05
N GLY A 416 44.31 25.44 109.49
CA GLY A 416 45.53 25.34 110.28
C GLY A 416 45.93 23.93 110.70
N SER A 417 45.81 22.93 109.82
CA SER A 417 46.54 21.66 109.91
C SER A 417 46.22 20.78 108.72
N ARG A 418 47.15 20.71 107.75
CA ARG A 418 47.55 19.51 106.98
C ARG A 418 48.36 19.94 105.75
N SER A 419 49.68 19.95 105.92
CA SER A 419 50.65 19.50 104.92
C SER A 419 50.55 17.99 104.73
#